data_AF-A0A5C2HJ27-F1
#
_entry.id   AF-A0A5C2HJ27-F1
#
_cell.length_a   1.000
_cell.length_b   1.000
_cell.length_c   1.000
_cell.angle_alpha   90.00
_cell.angle_beta   90.00
_cell.angle_gamma   90.00
#
_symmetry.space_group_name_H-M   'P 1'
#
loop_
_entity.id
_entity.type
_entity.pdbx_description
1 polymer ?
#
loop_
_entity_poly.entity_id
_entity_poly.type
_entity_poly.pdbx_seq_one_letter_code
_entity_poly.pdbx_strand_id
1 'polypeptide(L)' 'MLLDSNIFIYAIQPQFNQLREWCLQRKMSLGDAVIAATALEYQQTLATRNIDDFEWIEGLRLINPMEGESL' A
#
# COMPACT_ATOMS: atom_id res chain seq x y z
N MET A 1 5.96 14.68 10.10
CA MET A 1 7.11 14.40 9.21
C MET A 1 6.76 15.03 7.88
N LEU A 2 7.65 15.85 7.32
CA LEU A 2 7.50 16.66 6.10
C LEU A 2 7.31 15.84 4.79
N LEU A 3 6.42 14.85 4.81
CA LEU A 3 5.82 14.23 3.62
C LEU A 3 4.49 14.92 3.26
N ASP A 4 4.28 16.11 3.84
CA ASP A 4 2.99 16.80 3.87
C ASP A 4 2.67 17.45 2.51
N SER A 5 1.45 17.18 2.02
CA SER A 5 0.73 17.76 0.87
C SER A 5 1.20 17.44 -0.55
N ASN A 6 2.49 17.44 -0.87
CA ASN A 6 2.92 17.28 -2.27
C ASN A 6 2.64 15.87 -2.84
N ILE A 7 2.81 14.83 -2.02
CA ILE A 7 2.43 13.46 -2.42
C ILE A 7 0.95 13.37 -2.78
N PHE A 8 0.08 14.16 -2.14
CA PHE A 8 -1.36 14.17 -2.45
C PHE A 8 -1.63 14.68 -3.87
N ILE A 9 -0.91 15.72 -4.31
CA ILE A 9 -1.04 16.27 -5.67
C ILE A 9 -0.50 15.27 -6.71
N TYR A 10 0.64 14.64 -6.43
CA TYR A 10 1.22 13.66 -7.34
C TYR A 10 0.42 12.36 -7.42
N ALA A 11 -0.08 11.82 -6.30
CA ALA A 11 -0.88 10.59 -6.25
C ALA A 11 -2.24 10.73 -6.95
N ILE A 12 -2.74 11.95 -7.13
CA ILE A 12 -3.97 12.26 -7.86
C ILE A 12 -3.72 12.38 -9.37
N GLN A 13 -2.47 12.43 -9.84
CA GLN A 13 -2.20 12.52 -11.27
C GLN A 13 -2.68 11.26 -12.02
N PRO A 14 -3.11 11.39 -13.30
CA PRO A 14 -3.72 10.28 -14.04
C PRO A 14 -2.84 9.03 -14.15
N GLN A 15 -1.52 9.18 -14.05
CA GLN A 15 -0.61 8.03 -14.07
C GLN A 15 -0.68 7.14 -12.81
N PHE A 16 -1.30 7.62 -11.71
CA PHE A 16 -1.41 6.90 -10.43
C PHE A 16 -2.86 6.61 -10.05
N ASN A 17 -3.73 6.33 -11.04
CA ASN A 17 -5.16 6.10 -10.81
C ASN A 17 -5.47 5.03 -9.73
N GLN A 18 -4.62 4.00 -9.60
CA GLN A 18 -4.77 2.97 -8.57
C GLN A 18 -4.75 3.54 -7.14
N LEU A 19 -3.86 4.49 -6.83
CA LEU A 19 -3.81 5.15 -5.52
C LEU A 19 -5.12 5.88 -5.21
N ARG A 20 -5.68 6.56 -6.22
CA ARG A 20 -6.96 7.25 -6.08
C ARG A 20 -8.09 6.26 -5.82
N GLU A 21 -8.15 5.15 -6.55
CA GLU A 21 -9.15 4.10 -6.36
C GLU A 21 -9.06 3.52 -4.95
N TRP A 22 -7.86 3.20 -4.46
CA TRP A 22 -7.63 2.65 -3.14
C TRP A 22 -8.07 3.61 -2.02
N CYS A 23 -7.67 4.89 -2.11
CA CYS A 23 -8.04 5.90 -1.13
C CYS A 23 -9.55 6.19 -1.12
N LEU A 24 -10.19 6.29 -2.28
CA LEU A 24 -11.62 6.68 -2.37
C LEU A 24 -12.58 5.51 -2.15
N GLN A 25 -12.30 4.33 -2.71
CA GLN A 25 -13.24 3.21 -2.71
C GLN A 25 -13.07 2.31 -1.48
N ARG A 26 -11.82 2.13 -1.02
CA ARG A 26 -11.49 1.21 0.09
C ARG A 26 -11.16 1.94 1.38
N LYS A 27 -11.20 3.28 1.38
CA LYS A 27 -10.82 4.15 2.51
C LYS A 27 -9.41 3.86 3.05
N MET A 28 -8.54 3.33 2.20
CA MET A 28 -7.14 3.10 2.53
C MET A 28 -6.47 4.44 2.83
N SER A 29 -5.61 4.50 3.86
CA SER A 29 -4.88 5.72 4.15
C SER A 29 -3.88 6.00 3.03
N LEU A 30 -3.54 7.27 2.81
CA LEU A 30 -2.54 7.63 1.79
C LEU A 30 -1.18 6.97 2.06
N GLY A 31 -0.81 6.85 3.35
CA GLY A 31 0.43 6.18 3.73
C GLY A 31 0.45 4.72 3.29
N ASP A 32 -0.63 4.00 3.56
CA ASP A 32 -0.79 2.60 3.19
C ASP A 32 -0.80 2.43 1.66
N ALA A 33 -1.52 3.30 0.95
CA ALA A 33 -1.58 3.26 -0.50
C ALA A 33 -0.20 3.46 -1.14
N VAL A 34 0.59 4.44 -0.65
CA VAL A 34 1.95 4.68 -1.14
C VAL A 34 2.88 3.50 -0.84
N ILE A 35 2.80 2.91 0.35
CA ILE A 35 3.61 1.74 0.72
C ILE A 35 3.26 0.55 -0.17
N ALA A 36 1.98 0.26 -0.37
CA ALA A 36 1.50 -0.82 -1.23
C ALA A 36 1.93 -0.63 -2.69
N ALA A 37 1.75 0.58 -3.24
CA ALA A 37 2.16 0.89 -4.61
C ALA A 37 3.68 0.77 -4.80
N THR A 38 4.47 1.19 -3.81
CA THR A 38 5.93 1.05 -3.85
C THR A 38 6.33 -0.42 -3.86
N ALA A 39 5.74 -1.24 -2.98
CA ALA A 39 6.03 -2.68 -2.96
C ALA A 39 5.61 -3.37 -4.27
N LEU A 40 4.49 -2.98 -4.86
CA LEU A 40 4.01 -3.52 -6.12
C LEU A 40 4.93 -3.15 -7.30
N GLU A 41 5.28 -1.87 -7.44
CA GLU A 41 6.15 -1.35 -8.51
C GLU A 41 7.52 -2.02 -8.53
N TYR A 42 8.13 -2.16 -7.35
CA TYR A 42 9.45 -2.77 -7.21
C TYR A 42 9.42 -4.29 -7.02
N GLN A 43 8.24 -4.91 -7.17
CA GLN A 43 8.03 -6.34 -6.97
C GLN A 43 8.67 -6.82 -5.66
N GLN A 44 8.39 -6.16 -4.55
CA GLN A 44 8.85 -6.52 -3.22
C GLN A 44 7.73 -7.14 -2.39
N THR A 45 8.09 -7.85 -1.33
CA THR A 45 7.14 -8.36 -0.34
C THR A 45 6.94 -7.31 0.76
N LEU A 46 5.70 -6.88 0.98
CA LEU A 46 5.34 -5.97 2.05
C LEU A 46 5.19 -6.75 3.36
N ALA A 47 6.11 -6.50 4.29
CA ALA A 47 6.01 -7.01 5.66
C ALA A 47 5.06 -6.13 6.47
N THR A 48 3.93 -6.69 6.91
CA THR A 48 2.92 -5.96 7.69
C THR A 48 2.21 -6.90 8.67
N ARG A 49 1.78 -6.37 9.81
CA ARG A 49 0.92 -7.11 10.76
C ARG A 49 -0.55 -7.05 10.36
N ASN A 50 -0.95 -6.04 9.60
CA ASN A 50 -2.34 -5.81 9.23
C ASN A 50 -2.58 -6.36 7.81
N ILE A 51 -2.55 -7.67 7.64
CA ILE A 51 -2.67 -8.30 6.32
C ILE A 51 -3.98 -7.92 5.62
N ASP A 52 -5.08 -7.90 6.38
CA ASP A 52 -6.43 -7.58 5.91
C ASP A 52 -6.53 -6.21 5.22
N ASP A 53 -5.69 -5.24 5.63
CA ASP A 53 -5.68 -3.90 5.03
C ASP A 53 -5.16 -3.92 3.57
N PHE A 54 -4.38 -4.94 3.18
CA PHE A 54 -3.64 -5.00 1.92
C PHE A 54 -3.94 -6.23 1.06
N GLU A 55 -4.50 -7.30 1.63
CA GLU A 55 -4.67 -8.62 0.96
C GLU A 55 -5.49 -8.57 -0.35
N TRP A 56 -6.34 -7.56 -0.48
CA TRP A 56 -7.21 -7.37 -1.64
C TRP A 56 -6.49 -6.73 -2.83
N ILE A 57 -5.25 -6.26 -2.66
CA ILE A 57 -4.44 -5.66 -3.74
C ILE A 57 -3.81 -6.78 -4.57
N GLU A 58 -4.29 -6.95 -5.79
CA GLU A 58 -3.81 -7.98 -6.71
C GLU A 58 -2.31 -7.81 -7.02
N GLY A 59 -1.55 -8.91 -6.93
CA GLY A 59 -0.11 -8.95 -7.20
C GLY A 59 0.79 -8.47 -6.06
N LEU A 60 0.22 -7.89 -5.00
CA LEU A 60 0.98 -7.48 -3.82
C LEU A 60 1.31 -8.71 -2.96
N ARG A 61 2.61 -8.95 -2.74
CA ARG A 61 3.06 -10.03 -1.85
C ARG A 61 3.11 -9.53 -0.42
N LEU A 62 2.54 -10.30 0.51
CA LEU A 62 2.47 -9.95 1.93
C LEU A 62 3.15 -11.00 2.79
N ILE A 63 3.73 -10.56 3.90
CA ILE A 63 4.23 -11.44 4.97
C ILE A 63 3.86 -10.82 6.31
N ASN A 64 3.27 -11.62 7.20
CA ASN A 64 3.10 -11.23 8.60
C ASN A 64 4.30 -11.73 9.42
N PRO A 65 5.28 -10.87 9.76
CA PRO A 65 6.46 -11.30 10.50
C PRO A 65 6.15 -11.78 11.93
N MET A 66 4.92 -11.54 12.42
CA MET A 66 4.48 -11.97 13.75
C MET A 66 3.82 -13.36 13.72
N GLU A 67 3.47 -13.88 12.55
CA GLU A 67 2.89 -15.22 12.37
C GLU A 67 3.97 -16.27 12.08
N GLY A 68 5.16 -16.10 12.65
CA GLY A 68 6.32 -16.97 12.40
C GLY A 68 5.96 -18.47 12.37
N GLU A 69 6.52 -19.17 11.37
CA GLU A 69 6.39 -20.61 11.18
C GLU A 69 6.49 -21.32 12.53
N SER A 70 5.43 -22.07 12.88
CA SER A 70 5.49 -22.97 14.03
C SER A 70 6.65 -23.94 13.81
N LEU A 71 7.71 -23.77 14.60
CA LEU A 71 8.80 -24.74 14.74
C LEU A 71 8.27 -26.08 15.25
#